data_AF-A0AA36GLC2-F1
#
_entry.id   AF-A0AA36GLC2-F1
#
_cell.length_a   1.000
_cell.length_b   1.000
_cell.length_c   1.000
_cell.angle_alpha   90.00
_cell.angle_beta   90.00
_cell.angle_gamma   90.00
#
_symmetry.space_group_name_H-M   'P 1'
#
loop_
_entity.id
_entity.type
_entity.pdbx_description
1 polymer ?
#
loop_
_entity_poly.entity_id
_entity_poly.type
_entity_poly.pdbx_seq_one_letter_code
_entity_poly.pdbx_strand_id
1 'polypeptide(L)'
;MPPTVIKSSCKINFANFPFDSQQCSLKFGSWTYSGLYLDLRNDSVILGTYKPNGEWEILDFTSKRSIFHYECCPEPYYDITFTITMRRQTLYYGMNLVLPSMLISALALFGFALPPDSRERLSLGGKLI
;
A
#
# COMPACT_ATOMS: atom_id res chain seq x y z
N MET A 1 22.87 0.35 -14.61
CA MET A 1 22.49 1.46 -13.71
C MET A 1 23.22 1.31 -12.39
N PRO A 2 23.79 2.38 -11.82
CA PRO A 2 24.31 2.34 -10.45
C PRO A 2 23.14 2.13 -9.46
N PRO A 3 23.38 1.47 -8.31
CA PRO A 3 22.33 1.26 -7.32
C PRO A 3 21.82 2.61 -6.82
N THR A 4 20.51 2.84 -6.97
CA THR A 4 19.87 4.12 -6.63
C THR A 4 18.59 3.85 -5.85
N VAL A 5 18.37 4.63 -4.79
CA VAL A 5 17.12 4.59 -4.02
C VAL A 5 16.12 5.55 -4.69
N ILE A 6 14.98 5.01 -5.12
CA ILE A 6 13.92 5.77 -5.79
C ILE A 6 12.73 5.87 -4.84
N LYS A 7 12.26 7.08 -4.59
CA LYS A 7 11.05 7.35 -3.80
C LYS A 7 9.93 7.76 -4.75
N SER A 8 8.79 7.11 -4.66
CA SER A 8 7.59 7.44 -5.43
C SER A 8 6.40 7.70 -4.52
N SER A 9 5.50 8.56 -4.96
CA SER A 9 4.22 8.81 -4.28
C SER A 9 3.19 7.82 -4.82
N CYS A 10 2.65 6.99 -3.93
CA CYS A 10 1.60 6.03 -4.24
C CYS A 10 0.35 6.33 -3.42
N LYS A 11 -0.83 6.29 -4.06
CA LYS A 11 -2.11 6.47 -3.37
C LYS A 11 -2.52 5.15 -2.72
N ILE A 12 -2.56 5.14 -1.40
CA ILE A 12 -2.91 3.96 -0.59
C ILE A 12 -4.39 3.98 -0.25
N ASN A 13 -5.06 2.84 -0.39
CA ASN A 13 -6.46 2.65 0.01
C ASN A 13 -6.58 1.77 1.26
N PHE A 14 -7.11 2.32 2.36
CA PHE A 14 -7.20 1.64 3.65
C PHE A 14 -8.57 0.98 3.94
N ALA A 15 -9.49 0.93 2.97
CA ALA A 15 -10.86 0.46 3.20
C ALA A 15 -10.94 -0.96 3.80
N ASN A 16 -10.04 -1.86 3.39
CA ASN A 16 -10.01 -3.26 3.83
C ASN A 16 -8.83 -3.57 4.75
N PHE A 17 -8.32 -2.58 5.50
CA PHE A 17 -7.21 -2.81 6.42
C PHE A 17 -7.57 -3.89 7.48
N PRO A 18 -6.68 -4.85 7.80
CA PRO A 18 -5.31 -5.05 7.31
C PRO A 18 -5.18 -5.98 6.09
N PHE A 19 -6.29 -6.45 5.51
CA PHE A 19 -6.33 -7.37 4.36
C PHE A 19 -6.26 -6.63 3.01
N ASP A 20 -5.52 -5.53 2.97
CA ASP A 20 -5.43 -4.65 1.83
C ASP A 20 -4.39 -5.11 0.80
N SER A 21 -4.71 -4.89 -0.48
CA SER A 21 -3.76 -4.99 -1.60
C SER A 21 -3.61 -3.60 -2.22
N GLN A 22 -2.38 -3.21 -2.48
CA GLN A 22 -2.01 -1.89 -2.98
C GLN A 22 -1.33 -2.02 -4.34
N GLN A 23 -1.62 -1.06 -5.22
CA GLN A 23 -1.00 -0.99 -6.54
C GLN A 23 -0.29 0.36 -6.67
N CYS A 24 1.04 0.30 -6.79
CA CYS A 24 1.89 1.47 -6.90
C CYS A 24 2.56 1.51 -8.26
N SER A 25 2.59 2.70 -8.87
CA SER A 25 3.16 2.89 -10.21
C SER A 25 4.31 3.86 -10.19
N LEU A 26 5.41 3.50 -10.84
CA LEU A 26 6.59 4.33 -11.07
C LEU A 26 6.71 4.63 -12.56
N LYS A 27 6.74 5.90 -12.94
CA LYS A 27 6.90 6.32 -14.33
C LYS A 27 8.32 6.81 -14.57
N PHE A 28 8.97 6.25 -15.59
CA PHE A 28 10.28 6.69 -16.07
C PHE A 28 10.17 7.17 -17.50
N GLY A 29 10.75 8.32 -17.78
CA GLY A 29 10.77 8.93 -19.11
C GLY A 29 11.90 9.95 -19.18
N SER A 30 12.22 10.37 -20.40
CA SER A 30 13.14 11.47 -20.62
C SER A 30 12.47 12.80 -20.32
N TRP A 31 13.18 13.71 -19.66
CA TRP A 31 12.69 15.07 -19.43
C TRP A 31 12.88 15.99 -20.65
N THR A 32 14.02 15.87 -21.34
CA THR A 32 14.43 16.81 -22.39
C THR A 32 14.27 16.27 -23.81
N TYR A 33 14.36 14.95 -23.99
CA TYR A 33 14.33 14.33 -25.32
C TYR A 33 12.93 13.78 -25.63
N SER A 34 12.39 14.17 -26.78
CA SER A 34 11.18 13.57 -27.32
C SER A 34 11.45 12.16 -27.88
N GLY A 35 10.37 11.43 -28.17
CA GLY A 35 10.38 10.10 -28.76
C GLY A 35 10.99 10.03 -30.17
N LEU A 36 11.24 11.18 -30.81
CA LEU A 36 11.97 11.26 -32.08
C LEU A 36 13.48 11.06 -31.88
N TYR A 37 14.01 11.45 -30.72
CA TYR A 37 15.44 11.39 -30.41
C TYR A 37 15.78 10.21 -29.49
N LEU A 38 14.82 9.72 -28.70
CA LEU A 38 15.05 8.69 -27.70
C LEU A 38 13.89 7.69 -27.66
N ASP A 39 14.18 6.43 -28.02
CA ASP A 39 13.23 5.32 -28.00
C ASP A 39 13.38 4.48 -26.72
N LEU A 40 12.51 4.70 -25.73
CA LEU A 40 12.43 3.88 -24.52
C LEU A 40 11.73 2.57 -24.82
N ARG A 41 12.47 1.45 -24.69
CA ARG A 41 11.95 0.09 -24.86
C ARG A 41 11.83 -0.60 -23.52
N ASN A 42 10.73 -1.31 -23.36
CA ASN A 42 10.50 -2.13 -22.19
C ASN A 42 11.38 -3.39 -22.28
N ASP A 43 11.97 -3.77 -21.15
CA ASP A 43 12.63 -5.06 -20.98
C ASP A 43 11.87 -5.87 -19.92
N SER A 44 12.08 -7.18 -19.93
CA SER A 44 11.53 -8.09 -18.93
C SER A 44 11.97 -7.68 -17.52
N VAL A 45 11.01 -7.67 -16.60
CA VAL A 45 11.25 -7.29 -15.21
C VAL A 45 11.61 -8.53 -14.41
N ILE A 46 12.85 -8.60 -13.93
CA ILE A 46 13.38 -9.79 -13.24
C ILE A 46 13.57 -9.48 -11.75
N LEU A 47 12.85 -10.21 -10.88
CA LEU A 47 12.99 -10.13 -9.41
C LEU A 47 14.18 -10.94 -8.84
N GLY A 48 15.15 -11.35 -9.65
CA GLY A 48 16.18 -12.33 -9.28
C GLY A 48 17.03 -11.97 -8.04
N THR A 49 17.12 -10.69 -7.69
CA THR A 49 17.85 -10.19 -6.50
C THR A 49 16.93 -9.52 -5.47
N TYR A 50 15.61 -9.73 -5.57
CA TYR A 50 14.65 -9.20 -4.61
C TYR A 50 14.88 -9.79 -3.21
N LYS A 51 14.96 -8.92 -2.21
CA LYS A 51 14.96 -9.32 -0.80
C LYS A 51 13.53 -9.26 -0.27
N PRO A 52 12.98 -10.36 0.27
CA PRO A 52 11.63 -10.38 0.80
C PRO A 52 11.48 -9.40 1.98
N ASN A 53 10.35 -8.69 2.00
CA ASN A 53 10.00 -7.78 3.08
C ASN A 53 9.05 -8.46 4.09
N GLY A 54 9.23 -8.18 5.38
CA GLY A 54 8.42 -8.80 6.44
C GLY A 54 6.98 -8.26 6.54
N GLU A 55 6.73 -7.06 6.02
CA GLU A 55 5.40 -6.42 6.07
C GLU A 55 4.62 -6.51 4.75
N TRP A 56 5.31 -6.70 3.62
CA TRP A 56 4.73 -6.61 2.29
C TRP A 56 5.21 -7.76 1.41
N GLU A 57 4.26 -8.41 0.75
CA GLU A 57 4.48 -9.42 -0.27
C GLU A 57 4.24 -8.80 -1.65
N ILE A 58 5.17 -8.98 -2.58
CA ILE A 58 4.97 -8.57 -3.97
C ILE A 58 4.17 -9.69 -4.65
N LEU A 59 2.99 -9.36 -5.15
CA LEU A 59 2.12 -10.28 -5.89
C LEU A 59 2.40 -10.26 -7.38
N ASP A 60 2.61 -9.05 -7.93
CA ASP A 60 2.81 -8.86 -9.36
C ASP A 60 3.72 -7.64 -9.61
N PHE A 61 4.52 -7.73 -10.66
CA PHE A 61 5.39 -6.64 -11.09
C PHE A 61 5.41 -6.57 -12.62
N THR A 62 4.73 -5.56 -13.16
CA THR A 62 4.54 -5.38 -14.59
C THR A 62 5.12 -4.06 -15.07
N SER A 63 5.45 -4.00 -16.35
CA SER A 63 5.94 -2.80 -17.02
C SER A 63 5.12 -2.55 -18.30
N LYS A 64 4.69 -1.31 -18.48
CA LYS A 64 3.91 -0.87 -19.63
C LYS A 64 4.56 0.35 -20.26
N ARG A 65 4.88 0.24 -21.54
CA ARG A 65 5.28 1.39 -22.37
C ARG A 65 4.04 2.20 -22.73
N SER A 66 4.13 3.51 -22.56
CA SER A 66 3.10 4.47 -22.97
C SER A 66 3.70 5.57 -23.85
N ILE A 67 2.87 6.15 -24.71
CA ILE A 67 3.21 7.30 -25.55
C ILE A 67 2.32 8.45 -25.09
N PHE A 68 2.93 9.56 -24.70
CA PHE A 68 2.24 10.74 -24.19
C PHE A 68 2.55 11.95 -25.06
N HIS A 69 1.56 12.79 -25.32
CA HIS A 69 1.74 14.07 -26.01
C HIS A 69 1.41 15.18 -25.01
N TYR A 70 2.39 16.05 -24.73
CA TYR A 70 2.19 17.17 -23.82
C TYR A 70 1.50 18.33 -24.54
N GLU A 71 0.71 19.12 -23.82
CA GLU A 71 0.04 20.30 -24.40
C GLU A 71 1.04 21.37 -24.88
N CYS A 72 2.25 21.39 -24.32
CA CYS A 72 3.29 22.35 -24.70
C CYS A 72 3.95 22.05 -26.05
N CYS A 73 3.92 20.80 -26.52
CA CYS A 73 4.76 20.35 -27.65
C CYS A 73 4.01 19.31 -28.51
N PRO A 74 4.05 19.42 -29.85
CA PRO A 74 3.38 18.47 -30.74
C PRO A 74 4.08 17.09 -30.81
N GLU A 75 5.32 16.95 -30.33
CA GLU A 75 6.08 15.71 -30.40
C GLU A 75 5.64 14.65 -29.37
N PRO A 76 5.68 13.35 -29.72
CA PRO A 76 5.42 12.27 -28.78
C PRO A 76 6.57 12.11 -27.77
N TYR A 77 6.25 11.84 -26.51
CA TYR A 77 7.18 11.44 -25.47
C TYR A 77 6.89 9.99 -25.08
N TYR A 78 7.95 9.20 -24.93
CA TYR A 78 7.84 7.81 -24.48
C TYR A 78 8.11 7.71 -22.99
N ASP A 79 7.25 7.00 -22.28
CA ASP A 79 7.43 6.64 -20.88
C ASP A 79 7.23 5.14 -20.66
N ILE A 80 7.88 4.63 -19.62
CA ILE A 80 7.68 3.27 -19.12
C ILE A 80 7.12 3.39 -17.71
N THR A 81 5.90 2.89 -17.53
CA THR A 81 5.24 2.79 -16.24
C THR A 81 5.44 1.39 -15.69
N PHE A 82 6.11 1.29 -14.55
CA PHE A 82 6.26 0.07 -13.77
C PHE A 82 5.18 0.02 -12.70
N THR A 83 4.40 -1.04 -12.68
CA THR A 83 3.31 -1.23 -11.72
C THR A 83 3.64 -2.41 -10.81
N ILE A 84 3.74 -2.12 -9.51
CA ILE A 84 4.01 -3.10 -8.46
C ILE A 84 2.71 -3.29 -7.68
N THR A 85 2.23 -4.54 -7.64
CA THR A 85 1.09 -4.94 -6.82
C THR A 85 1.62 -5.63 -5.57
N MET A 86 1.31 -5.07 -4.40
CA MET A 86 1.79 -5.54 -3.11
C MET A 86 0.64 -5.85 -2.16
N ARG A 87 0.80 -6.86 -1.32
CA ARG A 87 -0.17 -7.24 -0.28
C ARG A 87 0.47 -7.16 1.10
N ARG A 88 -0.28 -6.67 2.08
CA ARG A 88 0.19 -6.57 3.47
C ARG A 88 0.19 -7.94 4.15
N GLN A 89 1.21 -8.20 4.96
CA GLN A 89 1.24 -9.34 5.88
C GLN A 89 0.32 -9.05 7.07
N THR A 90 -0.80 -9.77 7.16
CA THR A 90 -1.93 -9.41 8.02
C THR A 90 -1.84 -9.94 9.44
N LEU A 91 -1.06 -11.00 9.67
CA LEU A 91 -0.97 -11.73 10.94
C LEU A 91 -0.64 -10.82 12.14
N TYR A 92 0.38 -9.97 11.98
CA TYR A 92 0.80 -9.08 13.06
C TYR A 92 -0.27 -8.04 13.43
N TYR A 93 -0.92 -7.43 12.42
CA TYR A 93 -1.98 -6.44 12.63
C TYR A 93 -3.26 -7.08 13.16
N GLY A 94 -3.59 -8.30 12.71
CA GLY A 94 -4.72 -9.06 13.23
C GLY A 94 -4.58 -9.33 14.74
N MET A 95 -3.42 -9.85 15.15
CA MET A 95 -3.17 -10.22 16.55
C MET A 95 -3.03 -9.02 17.48
N ASN A 96 -2.33 -7.97 17.05
CA ASN A 96 -1.96 -6.85 17.94
C ASN A 96 -2.89 -5.63 17.83
N LEU A 97 -3.74 -5.54 16.81
CA LEU A 97 -4.63 -4.39 16.62
C LEU A 97 -6.10 -4.80 16.54
N VAL A 98 -6.45 -5.78 15.70
CA VAL A 98 -7.85 -6.21 15.54
C VAL A 98 -8.37 -6.98 16.76
N LEU A 99 -7.62 -7.97 17.27
CA LEU A 99 -8.04 -8.72 18.45
C LEU A 99 -8.25 -7.86 19.71
N PRO A 100 -7.32 -7.00 20.15
CA PRO A 100 -7.53 -6.19 21.35
C PRO A 100 -8.69 -5.20 21.20
N SER A 101 -8.88 -4.59 20.03
CA SER A 101 -10.00 -3.67 19.80
C SER A 101 -11.35 -4.37 19.83
N MET A 102 -11.44 -5.58 19.28
CA MET A 102 -12.64 -6.42 19.37
C MET A 102 -12.94 -6.84 20.81
N LEU A 103 -11.91 -7.21 21.59
CA LEU A 103 -12.06 -7.58 23.00
C LEU A 103 -12.54 -6.40 23.85
N ILE A 104 -11.96 -5.21 23.67
CA ILE A 104 -12.38 -4.00 24.39
C ILE A 104 -13.83 -3.64 24.04
N SER A 105 -14.19 -3.70 22.75
CA SER A 105 -15.55 -3.42 22.30
C SER A 105 -16.57 -4.43 22.87
N ALA A 106 -16.21 -5.71 22.91
CA ALA A 106 -17.04 -6.74 23.53
C ALA A 106 -17.20 -6.51 25.04
N LEU A 107 -16.11 -6.25 25.76
CA LEU A 107 -16.13 -5.96 27.19
C LEU A 107 -16.98 -4.73 27.52
N ALA A 108 -16.94 -3.69 26.68
CA ALA A 108 -17.79 -2.52 26.82
C ALA A 108 -19.28 -2.89 26.70
N LEU A 109 -19.67 -3.65 25.68
CA LEU A 109 -21.05 -4.14 25.51
C LEU A 109 -21.50 -5.02 26.68
N PHE A 110 -20.64 -5.93 27.16
CA PHE A 110 -20.94 -6.75 28.34
C PHE A 110 -21.12 -5.89 29.60
N GLY A 111 -20.31 -4.86 29.80
CA GLY A 111 -20.46 -3.89 30.89
C GLY A 111 -21.82 -3.19 30.89
N PHE A 112 -22.37 -2.87 29.72
CA PHE A 112 -23.72 -2.33 29.58
C PHE A 112 -24.82 -3.38 29.82
N ALA A 113 -24.57 -4.67 29.60
CA ALA A 113 -25.55 -5.74 29.82
C ALA A 113 -25.65 -6.24 31.28
N LEU A 114 -24.65 -5.96 32.14
CA LEU A 114 -24.68 -6.32 33.57
C LEU A 114 -25.75 -5.51 34.34
N PRO A 115 -26.50 -6.12 35.27
CA PRO A 115 -27.53 -5.42 36.05
C PRO A 115 -26.92 -4.32 36.96
N PRO A 116 -27.65 -3.21 37.18
CA PRO A 116 -27.16 -2.00 37.87
C PRO A 116 -26.74 -2.18 39.34
N ASP A 117 -27.08 -3.30 39.97
CA ASP A 117 -26.74 -3.58 41.37
C ASP A 117 -25.35 -4.23 41.56
N SER A 118 -24.63 -4.53 40.48
CA SER A 118 -23.26 -5.01 40.57
C SER A 118 -22.29 -3.85 40.81
N ARG A 119 -21.66 -3.83 41.99
CA ARG A 119 -20.55 -2.93 42.35
C ARG A 119 -19.38 -2.96 41.35
N GLU A 120 -19.30 -4.00 40.50
CA GLU A 120 -18.29 -4.13 39.45
C GLU A 120 -18.56 -3.27 38.21
N ARG A 121 -19.82 -2.85 37.99
CA ARG A 121 -20.20 -1.98 36.84
C ARG A 121 -19.55 -0.60 36.92
N LEU A 122 -19.35 -0.07 38.14
CA LEU A 122 -18.65 1.20 38.41
C LEU A 122 -17.13 1.11 38.21
N SER A 123 -16.52 -0.04 38.51
CA SER A 123 -15.07 -0.28 38.32
C SER A 123 -14.70 -0.54 36.85
N LEU A 124 -15.57 -1.24 36.11
CA LEU A 124 -15.37 -1.52 34.69
C LEU A 124 -15.63 -0.27 33.82
N GLY A 125 -16.69 0.49 34.13
CA GLY A 125 -17.02 1.74 33.42
C GLY A 125 -15.97 2.85 33.60
N GLY A 126 -15.39 2.97 34.80
CA GLY A 126 -14.34 3.96 35.07
C GLY A 126 -12.93 3.60 34.57
N LYS A 127 -12.70 2.37 34.10
CA LYS A 127 -11.42 1.93 33.51
C LYS A 127 -11.43 1.86 31.97
N LEU A 128 -12.63 1.88 31.37
CA LEU A 128 -12.83 1.85 29.91
C LEU A 128 -13.11 3.24 29.31
N ILE A 129 -13.23 4.26 30.16
CA ILE A 129 -13.30 5.70 29.82
C ILE A 129 -11.95 6.35 30.13
#